data_AF-A0A2A3M3A9-F1
#
_entry.id   AF-A0A2A3M3A9-F1
#
_cell.length_a   1.000
_cell.length_b   1.000
_cell.length_c   1.000
_cell.angle_alpha   90.00
_cell.angle_beta   90.00
_cell.angle_gamma   90.00
#
_symmetry.space_group_name_H-M   'P 1'
#
loop_
_entity.id
_entity.type
_entity.pdbx_description
1 polymer ?
#
loop_
_entity_poly.entity_id
_entity_poly.type
_entity_poly.pdbx_seq_one_letter_code
_entity_poly.pdbx_strand_id
1 'polypeptide(L)'
;MALTPKQRDQRRREKQERLGEQDLRLKVTTTHASQLAELMSWDEIEESGEALTLLIYNAHKLGRSKFPFFAAGAHLEIESDQHSKADRTEIRLMARRGTVQQIDEMGEWINATDRNFIIRLLIERAHALGPIQALTLLSLPPRHKYAVSNSVARALDQWRMQREFRAPDIRLGADPDDKGLLLLANV
;
A
#
# COMPACT_ATOMS: atom_id res chain seq x y z
N MET A 1 2.52 8.96 -32.97
CA MET A 1 3.91 8.45 -32.84
C MET A 1 3.98 7.54 -31.63
N ALA A 2 4.59 6.35 -31.74
CA ALA A 2 4.78 5.46 -30.59
C ALA A 2 5.82 6.05 -29.63
N LEU A 3 5.58 5.98 -28.32
CA LEU A 3 6.49 6.49 -27.31
C LEU A 3 7.84 5.75 -27.35
N THR A 4 8.92 6.50 -27.31
CA THR A 4 10.27 5.93 -27.20
C THR A 4 10.47 5.29 -25.81
N PRO A 5 11.37 4.30 -25.66
CA PRO A 5 11.69 3.69 -24.36
C PRO A 5 12.06 4.73 -23.29
N LYS A 6 12.84 5.75 -23.66
CA LYS A 6 13.24 6.86 -22.76
C LYS A 6 12.06 7.67 -22.25
N GLN A 7 11.08 7.97 -23.11
CA GLN A 7 9.88 8.70 -22.72
C GLN A 7 8.95 7.85 -21.83
N ARG A 8 8.93 6.53 -22.00
CA ARG A 8 8.16 5.62 -21.12
C ARG A 8 8.76 5.56 -19.71
N ASP A 9 10.08 5.48 -19.61
CA ASP A 9 10.77 5.49 -18.31
C ASP A 9 10.65 6.85 -17.60
N GLN A 10 10.74 7.95 -18.35
CA GLN A 10 10.48 9.30 -17.83
C GLN A 10 9.06 9.40 -17.24
N ARG A 11 8.03 8.99 -17.99
CA ARG A 11 6.64 8.98 -17.49
C ARG A 11 6.45 8.09 -16.27
N ARG A 12 7.15 6.97 -16.18
CA ARG A 12 7.14 6.10 -14.98
C ARG A 12 7.73 6.83 -13.78
N ARG A 13 8.87 7.48 -13.93
CA ARG A 13 9.51 8.28 -12.87
C ARG A 13 8.64 9.45 -12.43
N GLU A 14 8.10 10.22 -13.37
CA GLU A 14 7.20 11.33 -13.08
C GLU A 14 5.93 10.86 -12.34
N LYS A 15 5.40 9.69 -12.71
CA LYS A 15 4.26 9.09 -11.99
C LYS A 15 4.64 8.66 -10.57
N GLN A 16 5.79 8.01 -10.41
CA GLN A 16 6.31 7.58 -9.10
C GLN A 16 6.53 8.78 -8.18
N GLU A 17 7.18 9.82 -8.69
CA GLU A 17 7.44 11.06 -7.97
C GLU A 17 6.14 11.77 -7.57
N ARG A 18 5.19 11.90 -8.51
CA ARG A 18 3.87 12.50 -8.25
C ARG A 18 3.09 11.75 -7.18
N LEU A 19 3.19 10.43 -7.13
CA LEU A 19 2.47 9.59 -6.16
C LEU A 19 3.27 9.36 -4.86
N GLY A 20 4.52 9.85 -4.79
CA GLY A 20 5.44 9.57 -3.69
C GLY A 20 5.67 8.08 -3.47
N GLU A 21 5.71 7.30 -4.56
CA GLU A 21 5.98 5.86 -4.53
C GLU A 21 7.46 5.63 -4.23
N GLN A 22 7.73 4.86 -3.17
CA GLN A 22 9.07 4.52 -2.72
C GLN A 22 9.27 3.00 -2.84
N ASP A 23 10.35 2.60 -3.51
CA ASP A 23 10.80 1.20 -3.55
C ASP A 23 11.50 0.86 -2.23
N LEU A 24 10.75 0.30 -1.28
CA LEU A 24 11.28 -0.14 0.00
C LEU A 24 11.92 -1.52 -0.18
N ARG A 25 13.22 -1.60 0.10
CA ARG A 25 14.01 -2.83 0.11
C ARG A 25 14.14 -3.34 1.53
N LEU A 26 13.17 -4.17 1.91
CA LEU A 26 13.01 -4.67 3.27
C LEU A 26 13.93 -5.85 3.49
N LYS A 27 14.84 -5.73 4.46
CA LYS A 27 15.76 -6.80 4.83
C LYS A 27 15.11 -7.65 5.91
N VAL A 28 14.75 -8.88 5.56
CA VAL A 28 14.15 -9.85 6.47
C VAL A 28 15.04 -11.07 6.60
N THR A 29 14.96 -11.78 7.72
CA THR A 29 15.64 -13.08 7.87
C THR A 29 14.89 -14.15 7.07
N THR A 30 15.55 -15.26 6.79
CA THR A 30 14.92 -16.43 6.15
C THR A 30 13.70 -16.93 6.94
N THR A 31 13.76 -16.88 8.28
CA THR A 31 12.62 -17.19 9.16
C THR A 31 11.42 -16.31 8.87
N HIS A 32 11.59 -14.99 8.85
CA HIS A 32 10.48 -14.07 8.57
C HIS A 32 9.97 -14.19 7.12
N ALA A 33 10.84 -14.49 6.17
CA ALA A 33 10.40 -14.79 4.80
C ALA A 33 9.50 -16.04 4.75
N SER A 34 9.84 -17.09 5.50
CA SER A 34 9.01 -18.29 5.62
C SER A 34 7.66 -18.00 6.31
N GLN A 35 7.68 -17.23 7.41
CA GLN A 35 6.46 -16.82 8.12
C GLN A 35 5.53 -16.01 7.21
N LEU A 36 6.07 -15.10 6.40
CA LEU A 36 5.29 -14.36 5.43
C LEU A 36 4.68 -15.26 4.35
N ALA A 37 5.43 -16.25 3.86
CA ALA A 37 4.91 -17.22 2.89
C ALA A 37 3.76 -18.06 3.48
N GLU A 38 3.85 -18.48 4.74
CA GLU A 38 2.76 -19.16 5.44
C GLU A 38 1.54 -18.25 5.61
N LEU A 39 1.74 -17.01 6.06
CA LEU A 39 0.66 -16.00 6.15
C LEU A 39 -0.06 -15.82 4.82
N MET A 40 0.69 -15.69 3.73
CA MET A 40 0.15 -15.59 2.38
C MET A 40 -0.68 -16.82 2.01
N SER A 41 -0.23 -18.02 2.36
CA SER A 41 -0.96 -19.26 2.09
C SER A 41 -2.29 -19.36 2.82
N TRP A 42 -2.42 -18.72 4.00
CA TRP A 42 -3.66 -18.77 4.79
C TRP A 42 -4.80 -17.94 4.19
N ASP A 43 -4.48 -16.90 3.42
CA ASP A 43 -5.45 -16.00 2.77
C ASP A 43 -5.36 -16.05 1.23
N GLU A 44 -4.71 -17.07 0.68
CA GLU A 44 -4.51 -17.27 -0.77
C GLU A 44 -3.89 -16.05 -1.49
N ILE A 45 -3.02 -15.31 -0.81
CA ILE A 45 -2.36 -14.11 -1.35
C ILE A 45 -1.16 -14.54 -2.21
N GLU A 46 -1.14 -14.16 -3.48
CA GLU A 46 -0.05 -14.50 -4.40
C GLU A 46 1.15 -13.54 -4.27
N GLU A 47 0.91 -12.28 -3.91
CA GLU A 47 1.94 -11.23 -3.87
C GLU A 47 2.32 -10.81 -2.44
N SER A 48 3.60 -10.94 -2.08
CA SER A 48 4.10 -10.49 -0.77
C SER A 48 3.86 -8.99 -0.51
N GLY A 49 3.85 -8.18 -1.57
CA GLY A 49 3.57 -6.74 -1.45
C GLY A 49 2.13 -6.44 -1.01
N GLU A 50 1.16 -7.25 -1.45
CA GLU A 50 -0.23 -7.16 -1.02
C GLU A 50 -0.35 -7.54 0.46
N ALA A 51 0.20 -8.70 0.85
CA ALA A 51 0.21 -9.15 2.24
C ALA A 51 0.83 -8.10 3.18
N LEU A 52 2.00 -7.56 2.83
CA LEU A 52 2.65 -6.52 3.63
C LEU A 52 1.81 -5.23 3.71
N THR A 53 1.19 -4.81 2.62
CA THR A 53 0.34 -3.62 2.62
C THR A 53 -0.86 -3.80 3.54
N LEU A 54 -1.48 -4.98 3.53
CA LEU A 54 -2.62 -5.32 4.39
C LEU A 54 -2.20 -5.39 5.86
N LEU A 55 -1.07 -6.04 6.16
CA LEU A 55 -0.49 -6.09 7.50
C LEU A 55 -0.22 -4.68 8.04
N ILE A 56 0.48 -3.84 7.28
CA ILE A 56 0.80 -2.46 7.68
C ILE A 56 -0.48 -1.68 7.97
N TYR A 57 -1.44 -1.75 7.05
CA TYR A 57 -2.69 -1.01 7.17
C TYR A 57 -3.52 -1.44 8.38
N ASN A 58 -3.73 -2.75 8.57
CA ASN A 58 -4.57 -3.26 9.66
C ASN A 58 -3.87 -3.18 11.02
N ALA A 59 -2.55 -3.35 11.08
CA ALA A 59 -1.80 -3.14 12.32
C ALA A 59 -1.79 -1.65 12.71
N HIS A 60 -1.64 -0.73 11.75
CA HIS A 60 -1.70 0.71 12.02
C HIS A 60 -3.06 1.14 12.56
N LYS A 61 -4.16 0.54 12.10
CA LYS A 61 -5.52 0.76 12.61
C LYS A 61 -5.70 0.46 14.09
N LEU A 62 -4.83 -0.35 14.70
CA LEU A 62 -4.83 -0.54 16.14
C LEU A 62 -4.58 0.78 16.89
N GLY A 63 -3.84 1.70 16.26
CA GLY A 63 -3.53 3.02 16.79
C GLY A 63 -2.54 2.99 17.96
N ARG A 64 -2.12 4.19 18.41
CA ARG A 64 -1.15 4.39 19.49
C ARG A 64 -1.49 3.64 20.79
N SER A 65 -2.77 3.44 21.07
CA SER A 65 -3.22 2.81 22.32
C SER A 65 -3.11 1.29 22.31
N LYS A 66 -3.29 0.61 21.17
CA LYS A 66 -3.30 -0.87 21.11
C LYS A 66 -2.06 -1.44 20.42
N PHE A 67 -1.47 -0.71 19.49
CA PHE A 67 -0.29 -1.19 18.76
C PHE A 67 0.89 -1.57 19.66
N PRO A 68 1.24 -0.81 20.73
CA PRO A 68 2.33 -1.23 21.62
C PRO A 68 2.10 -2.59 22.28
N PHE A 69 0.85 -2.94 22.62
CA PHE A 69 0.51 -4.26 23.18
C PHE A 69 0.61 -5.36 22.12
N PHE A 70 0.21 -5.06 20.89
CA PHE A 70 0.43 -5.96 19.76
C PHE A 70 1.92 -6.24 19.55
N ALA A 71 2.75 -5.20 19.64
CA ALA A 71 4.21 -5.27 19.46
C ALA A 71 4.95 -5.93 20.63
N ALA A 72 4.49 -5.76 21.87
CA ALA A 72 5.17 -6.21 23.09
C ALA A 72 5.39 -7.73 23.16
N GLY A 73 4.58 -8.52 22.45
CA GLY A 73 4.74 -9.98 22.39
C GLY A 73 5.75 -10.47 21.36
N ALA A 74 6.43 -9.57 20.64
CA ALA A 74 7.39 -9.98 19.62
C ALA A 74 8.68 -10.45 20.30
N HIS A 75 9.06 -11.71 20.06
CA HIS A 75 10.37 -12.22 20.40
C HIS A 75 11.35 -11.84 19.28
N LEU A 76 11.52 -10.52 19.08
CA LEU A 76 12.70 -10.09 18.34
C LEU A 76 13.87 -10.25 19.30
N GLU A 77 14.67 -11.28 19.07
CA GLU A 77 16.08 -11.20 19.41
C GLU A 77 16.53 -9.82 18.91
N ILE A 78 17.02 -8.98 19.83
CA ILE A 78 17.71 -7.76 19.45
C ILE A 78 18.92 -8.28 18.69
N GLU A 79 18.76 -8.48 17.38
CA GLU A 79 19.84 -8.80 16.47
C GLU A 79 20.75 -7.59 16.55
N SER A 80 21.72 -7.67 17.48
CA SER A 80 22.94 -6.93 17.30
C SER A 80 23.39 -7.24 15.87
N ASP A 81 23.77 -6.21 15.14
CA ASP A 81 24.09 -6.23 13.71
C ASP A 81 25.32 -7.12 13.37
N GLN A 82 25.66 -8.07 14.26
CA GLN A 82 26.82 -8.95 14.28
C GLN A 82 26.54 -10.36 13.75
N HIS A 83 25.28 -10.81 13.59
CA HIS A 83 25.01 -12.11 12.98
C HIS A 83 24.89 -11.99 11.45
N SER A 84 25.95 -12.44 10.78
CA SER A 84 26.11 -12.83 9.37
C SER A 84 25.13 -12.24 8.34
N LYS A 85 25.65 -11.38 7.44
CA LYS A 85 25.00 -10.92 6.19
C LYS A 85 24.43 -12.04 5.30
N ALA A 86 24.75 -13.31 5.58
CA ALA A 86 24.48 -14.48 4.75
C ALA A 86 23.01 -14.92 4.72
N ASP A 87 22.17 -14.50 5.68
CA ASP A 87 20.80 -15.05 5.82
C ASP A 87 19.67 -14.01 5.67
N ARG A 88 19.99 -12.87 5.02
CA ARG A 88 19.02 -11.80 4.75
C ARG A 88 18.39 -11.98 3.37
N THR A 89 17.08 -12.18 3.35
CA THR A 89 16.26 -12.12 2.13
C THR A 89 15.76 -10.68 1.94
N GLU A 90 15.77 -10.20 0.69
CA GLU A 90 15.26 -8.88 0.34
C GLU A 90 13.82 -9.00 -0.20
N ILE A 91 12.86 -8.37 0.47
CA ILE A 91 11.49 -8.23 -0.02
C ILE A 91 11.31 -6.81 -0.52
N ARG A 92 10.77 -6.65 -1.72
CA ARG A 92 10.49 -5.34 -2.31
C ARG A 92 9.03 -4.97 -2.09
N LEU A 93 8.82 -3.79 -1.51
CA LEU A 93 7.50 -3.21 -1.34
C LEU A 93 7.48 -1.84 -2.02
N MET A 94 6.68 -1.72 -3.07
CA MET A 94 6.38 -0.43 -3.69
C MET A 94 5.37 0.33 -2.82
N ALA A 95 5.87 1.06 -1.83
CA ALA A 95 5.03 1.73 -0.84
C ALA A 95 4.66 3.14 -1.31
N ARG A 96 3.37 3.51 -1.18
CA ARG A 96 2.97 4.92 -1.32
C ARG A 96 3.33 5.69 -0.06
N ARG A 97 3.39 7.04 -0.16
CA ARG A 97 3.65 7.93 0.97
C ARG A 97 2.85 7.59 2.23
N GLY A 98 1.56 7.26 2.09
CA GLY A 98 0.71 6.86 3.23
C GLY A 98 1.19 5.58 3.92
N THR A 99 1.53 4.53 3.15
CA THR A 99 2.07 3.28 3.69
C THR A 99 3.39 3.51 4.43
N VAL A 100 4.27 4.35 3.87
CA VAL A 100 5.54 4.72 4.52
C VAL A 100 5.28 5.45 5.84
N GLN A 101 4.37 6.41 5.85
CA GLN A 101 3.98 7.15 7.04
C GLN A 101 3.41 6.23 8.13
N GLN A 102 2.59 5.24 7.77
CA GLN A 102 2.06 4.27 8.73
C GLN A 102 3.16 3.48 9.44
N ILE A 103 4.20 3.07 8.70
CA ILE A 103 5.36 2.37 9.27
C ILE A 103 6.11 3.30 10.24
N ASP A 104 6.35 4.55 9.84
CA ASP A 104 7.07 5.53 10.65
C ASP A 104 6.31 5.85 11.96
N GLU A 105 5.00 6.10 11.87
CA GLU A 105 4.14 6.34 13.03
C GLU A 105 4.13 5.14 13.99
N MET A 106 4.00 3.91 13.47
CA MET A 106 4.10 2.70 14.30
C MET A 106 5.47 2.59 14.99
N GLY A 107 6.55 2.98 14.31
CA GLY A 107 7.88 3.08 14.90
C GLY A 107 7.94 4.08 16.06
N GLU A 108 7.41 5.28 15.88
CA GLU A 108 7.28 6.28 16.95
C GLU A 108 6.43 5.76 18.12
N TRP A 109 5.47 4.88 17.86
CA TRP A 109 4.61 4.28 18.87
C TRP A 109 5.32 3.40 19.87
N ILE A 110 6.39 2.73 19.41
CA ILE A 110 7.18 1.78 20.19
C ILE A 110 8.64 2.22 20.34
N ASN A 111 8.96 3.48 20.00
CA ASN A 111 10.30 4.05 20.03
C ASN A 111 11.33 3.26 19.19
N ALA A 112 10.94 2.83 17.99
CA ALA A 112 11.78 2.16 17.02
C ALA A 112 11.90 3.00 15.74
N THR A 113 13.13 3.20 15.26
CA THR A 113 13.42 4.01 14.07
C THR A 113 13.66 3.18 12.81
N ASP A 114 13.94 1.88 12.95
CA ASP A 114 14.21 1.01 11.81
C ASP A 114 12.91 0.43 11.23
N ARG A 115 12.62 0.77 9.98
CA ARG A 115 11.46 0.23 9.24
C ARG A 115 11.56 -1.29 9.05
N ASN A 116 12.77 -1.85 8.89
CA ASN A 116 12.92 -3.30 8.73
C ASN A 116 12.51 -4.02 10.02
N PHE A 117 12.89 -3.48 11.18
CA PHE A 117 12.41 -3.95 12.47
C PHE A 117 10.88 -3.95 12.55
N ILE A 118 10.22 -2.86 12.15
CA ILE A 118 8.75 -2.80 12.15
C ILE A 118 8.14 -3.89 11.27
N ILE A 119 8.63 -4.07 10.04
CA ILE A 119 8.10 -5.09 9.13
C ILE A 119 8.29 -6.50 9.69
N ARG A 120 9.48 -6.83 10.21
CA ARG A 120 9.77 -8.13 10.82
C ARG A 120 8.83 -8.40 12.00
N LEU A 121 8.64 -7.39 12.85
CA LEU A 121 7.68 -7.44 13.95
C LEU A 121 6.26 -7.70 13.45
N LEU A 122 5.80 -7.00 12.41
CA LEU A 122 4.45 -7.24 11.86
C LEU A 122 4.26 -8.68 11.37
N ILE A 123 5.23 -9.20 10.63
CA ILE A 123 5.21 -10.57 10.09
C ILE A 123 5.18 -11.58 11.24
N GLU A 124 6.11 -11.47 12.18
CA GLU A 124 6.21 -12.40 13.32
C GLU A 124 4.93 -12.37 14.16
N ARG A 125 4.41 -11.17 14.48
CA ARG A 125 3.21 -11.04 15.31
C ARG A 125 1.98 -11.55 14.61
N ALA A 126 1.81 -11.27 13.32
CA ALA A 126 0.70 -11.80 12.55
C ALA A 126 0.76 -13.34 12.48
N HIS A 127 1.95 -13.90 12.25
CA HIS A 127 2.16 -15.35 12.21
C HIS A 127 1.89 -16.02 13.55
N ALA A 128 2.33 -15.42 14.66
CA ALA A 128 2.12 -15.92 16.02
C ALA A 128 0.65 -15.92 16.46
N LEU A 129 -0.22 -15.15 15.80
CA LEU A 129 -1.67 -15.22 16.02
C LEU A 129 -2.28 -16.52 15.48
N GLY A 130 -1.60 -17.22 14.57
CA GLY A 130 -2.10 -18.41 13.91
C GLY A 130 -3.09 -18.12 12.77
N PRO A 131 -3.49 -19.16 12.03
CA PRO A 131 -4.15 -19.02 10.72
C PRO A 131 -5.47 -18.26 10.78
N ILE A 132 -6.29 -18.49 11.80
CA ILE A 132 -7.63 -17.88 11.88
C ILE A 132 -7.52 -16.40 12.28
N GLN A 133 -6.73 -16.09 13.31
CA GLN A 133 -6.63 -14.72 13.81
C GLN A 133 -5.80 -13.83 12.88
N ALA A 134 -4.79 -14.37 12.19
CA ALA A 134 -3.99 -13.64 11.20
C ALA A 134 -4.83 -13.07 10.06
N LEU A 135 -5.93 -13.74 9.66
CA LEU A 135 -6.86 -13.23 8.64
C LEU A 135 -7.44 -11.86 8.98
N THR A 136 -7.55 -11.50 10.26
CA THR A 136 -8.00 -10.15 10.64
C THR A 136 -7.01 -9.05 10.21
N LEU A 137 -5.72 -9.39 10.12
CA LEU A 137 -4.66 -8.49 9.66
C LEU A 137 -4.44 -8.58 8.14
N LEU A 138 -4.77 -9.70 7.53
CA LEU A 138 -4.68 -9.90 6.08
C LEU A 138 -5.97 -9.49 5.34
N SER A 139 -7.09 -9.37 6.05
CA SER A 139 -8.37 -9.03 5.41
C SER A 139 -8.31 -7.69 4.67
N LEU A 140 -8.78 -7.72 3.43
CA LEU A 140 -9.06 -6.51 2.66
C LEU A 140 -10.04 -5.63 3.47
N PRO A 141 -9.79 -4.32 3.57
CA PRO A 141 -10.79 -3.42 4.12
C PRO A 141 -12.11 -3.60 3.35
N PRO A 142 -13.28 -3.44 4.02
CA PRO A 142 -14.57 -3.64 3.37
C PRO A 142 -14.65 -2.78 2.10
N ARG A 143 -14.57 -3.44 0.94
CA ARG A 143 -14.78 -2.77 -0.34
C ARG A 143 -16.27 -2.46 -0.41
N HIS A 144 -16.63 -1.21 -0.14
CA HIS A 144 -17.99 -0.78 -0.38
C HIS A 144 -18.24 -0.91 -1.88
N LYS A 145 -19.35 -1.57 -2.26
CA LYS A 145 -19.80 -1.54 -3.64
C LYS A 145 -20.11 -0.07 -3.96
N TYR A 146 -19.30 0.53 -4.83
CA TYR A 146 -19.59 1.86 -5.35
C TYR A 146 -20.79 1.75 -6.28
N ALA A 147 -21.97 2.12 -5.79
CA ALA A 147 -23.14 2.32 -6.62
C ALA A 147 -23.22 3.82 -6.99
N VAL A 148 -23.09 4.14 -8.27
CA VAL A 148 -23.30 5.51 -8.75
C VAL A 148 -24.78 5.85 -8.53
N SER A 149 -25.06 6.91 -7.76
CA SER A 149 -26.44 7.34 -7.54
C SER A 149 -27.04 7.90 -8.83
N ASN A 150 -28.38 7.88 -8.95
CA ASN A 150 -29.07 8.45 -10.11
C ASN A 150 -28.76 9.94 -10.32
N SER A 151 -28.52 10.71 -9.25
CA SER A 151 -28.13 12.12 -9.36
C SER A 151 -26.72 12.28 -9.92
N VAL A 152 -25.76 11.46 -9.46
CA VAL A 152 -24.38 11.48 -9.97
C VAL A 152 -24.34 11.00 -11.42
N ALA A 153 -25.09 9.95 -11.77
CA ALA A 153 -25.21 9.48 -13.15
C ALA A 153 -25.74 10.58 -14.08
N ARG A 154 -26.82 11.27 -13.69
CA ARG A 154 -27.36 12.41 -14.44
C ARG A 154 -26.37 13.56 -14.55
N ALA A 155 -25.64 13.88 -13.48
CA ALA A 155 -24.62 14.93 -13.51
C ALA A 155 -23.48 14.60 -14.48
N LEU A 156 -23.03 13.32 -14.51
CA LEU A 156 -22.03 12.85 -15.46
C LEU A 156 -22.54 12.89 -16.90
N ASP A 157 -23.81 12.51 -17.14
CA ASP A 157 -24.44 12.60 -18.47
C ASP A 157 -24.58 14.06 -18.94
N GLN A 158 -25.02 14.96 -18.07
CA GLN A 158 -25.11 16.39 -18.36
C GLN A 158 -23.74 17.01 -18.65
N TRP A 159 -22.73 16.62 -17.87
CA TRP A 159 -21.36 17.04 -18.12
C TRP A 159 -20.86 16.57 -19.49
N ARG A 160 -21.10 15.30 -19.84
CA ARG A 160 -20.77 14.76 -21.16
C ARG A 160 -21.45 15.58 -22.27
N MET A 161 -22.75 15.86 -22.15
CA MET A 161 -23.49 16.64 -23.14
C MET A 161 -22.95 18.07 -23.28
N GLN A 162 -22.76 18.79 -22.16
CA GLN A 162 -22.20 20.15 -22.19
C GLN A 162 -20.81 20.21 -22.83
N ARG A 163 -20.00 19.17 -22.62
CA ARG A 163 -18.67 19.03 -23.24
C ARG A 163 -18.77 18.85 -24.76
N GLU A 164 -19.65 17.96 -25.23
CA GLU A 164 -19.88 17.73 -26.67
C GLU A 164 -20.36 19.00 -27.39
N PHE A 165 -21.17 19.84 -26.73
CA PHE A 165 -21.61 21.13 -27.28
C PHE A 165 -20.50 22.18 -27.34
N ARG A 166 -19.56 22.19 -26.38
CA ARG A 166 -18.47 23.19 -26.33
C ARG A 166 -17.36 22.90 -27.32
N ALA A 167 -17.12 21.63 -27.65
CA ALA A 167 -16.01 21.20 -28.51
C ALA A 167 -16.39 19.97 -29.36
N PRO A 168 -17.30 20.12 -30.34
CA PRO A 168 -17.80 18.99 -31.14
C PRO A 168 -16.72 18.26 -31.95
N ASP A 169 -15.63 18.94 -32.31
CA ASP A 169 -14.55 18.41 -33.16
C ASP A 169 -13.38 17.79 -32.38
N ILE A 170 -13.37 17.90 -31.04
CA ILE A 170 -12.26 17.41 -30.21
C ILE A 170 -12.56 15.98 -29.73
N ARG A 171 -11.77 15.01 -30.19
CA ARG A 171 -11.82 13.63 -29.68
C ARG A 171 -11.39 13.61 -28.21
N LEU A 172 -12.05 12.78 -27.40
CA LEU A 172 -11.94 12.71 -25.93
C LEU A 172 -10.50 12.74 -25.37
N GLY A 173 -9.53 12.13 -26.05
CA GLY A 173 -8.13 12.07 -25.63
C GLY A 173 -7.22 13.21 -26.10
N ALA A 174 -7.76 14.19 -26.83
CA ALA A 174 -7.04 15.37 -27.33
C ALA A 174 -7.50 16.67 -26.64
N ASP A 175 -8.28 16.54 -25.56
CA ASP A 175 -8.88 17.66 -24.85
C ASP A 175 -7.88 18.31 -23.87
N PRO A 176 -7.55 19.60 -24.03
CA PRO A 176 -6.62 20.31 -23.15
C PRO A 176 -7.12 20.50 -21.72
N ASP A 177 -8.44 20.37 -21.47
CA ASP A 177 -9.04 20.49 -20.13
C ASP A 177 -9.15 19.15 -19.39
N ASP A 178 -8.76 18.03 -20.02
CA ASP A 178 -8.74 16.71 -19.39
C ASP A 178 -7.54 16.56 -18.43
N LYS A 179 -7.59 17.30 -17.32
CA LYS A 179 -6.60 17.22 -16.23
C LYS A 179 -6.78 16.00 -15.32
N GLY A 180 -7.69 15.07 -15.66
CA GLY A 180 -7.89 13.81 -14.96
C GLY A 180 -8.45 13.92 -13.53
N LEU A 181 -8.91 15.10 -13.11
CA LEU A 181 -9.51 15.33 -11.79
C LEU A 181 -10.85 16.04 -11.97
N LEU A 182 -11.93 15.27 -11.84
CA LEU A 182 -13.28 15.79 -11.73
C LEU A 182 -13.46 16.32 -10.30
N LEU A 183 -13.33 17.64 -10.11
CA LEU A 183 -13.83 18.30 -8.92
C LEU A 183 -15.36 18.27 -9.00
N LEU A 184 -15.97 17.34 -8.26
CA LEU A 184 -17.41 17.39 -7.99
C LEU A 184 -17.65 18.62 -7.11
N ALA A 185 -17.97 19.74 -7.74
CA ALA A 185 -18.38 20.94 -7.02
C ALA A 185 -19.67 20.63 -6.22
N ASN A 186 -19.64 21.07 -4.96
CA ASN A 186 -20.64 20.92 -3.90
C ASN A 186 -22.10 20.77 -4.38
N VAL A 187 -22.75 19.74 -3.84
CA VAL A 187 -24.20 19.70 -3.60
C VAL A 187 -24.43 19.98 -2.12
#